data_AF-N9LUR1-F1
#
_entry.id   AF-N9LUR1-F1
#
_cell.length_a   1.000
_cell.length_b   1.000
_cell.length_c   1.000
_cell.angle_alpha   90.00
_cell.angle_beta   90.00
_cell.angle_gamma   90.00
#
_symmetry.space_group_name_H-M   'P 1'
#
loop_
_entity.id
_entity.type
_entity.pdbx_description
1 polymer ?
#
loop_
_entity_poly.entity_id
_entity_poly.type
_entity_poly.pdbx_seq_one_letter_code
_entity_poly.pdbx_strand_id
1 'polypeptide(L)'
;MFENLLLPMFDDEYYPDILVAEVKQHIHRFSKKVSRTDLSDTEIYRYANQTLIEINEMKPQFEDLDSSLDDTAADYIAEAMMMVVQDVGYFDIEMEELIANREW
;
A
#
# COMPACT_ATOMS: atom_id res chain seq x y z
N MET A 1 -2.86 10.27 -11.68
CA MET A 1 -1.86 10.14 -10.60
C MET A 1 -1.58 8.68 -10.25
N PHE A 2 -2.60 7.81 -10.13
CA PHE A 2 -2.41 6.39 -9.72
C PHE A 2 -1.65 5.46 -10.68
N GLU A 3 -1.40 5.86 -11.94
CA GLU A 3 -0.67 5.02 -12.91
C GLU A 3 0.76 4.74 -12.46
N ASN A 4 1.35 5.64 -11.65
CA ASN A 4 2.74 5.56 -11.20
C ASN A 4 2.89 4.97 -9.77
N LEU A 5 1.83 4.45 -9.16
CA LEU A 5 1.97 3.77 -7.87
C LEU A 5 2.84 2.51 -8.03
N LEU A 6 3.76 2.34 -7.08
CA LEU A 6 4.69 1.21 -6.97
C LEU A 6 5.66 1.06 -8.16
N LEU A 7 5.94 2.13 -8.92
CA LEU A 7 6.94 2.07 -10.00
C LEU A 7 8.28 1.46 -9.55
N PRO A 8 8.86 1.84 -8.39
CA PRO A 8 10.10 1.21 -7.93
C PRO A 8 10.00 -0.31 -7.73
N MET A 9 8.83 -0.84 -7.34
CA MET A 9 8.63 -2.29 -7.22
C MET A 9 8.49 -2.96 -8.59
N PHE A 10 7.87 -2.31 -9.58
CA PHE A 10 7.79 -2.84 -10.95
C PHE A 10 9.14 -2.80 -11.68
N ASP A 11 9.99 -1.82 -11.37
CA ASP A 11 11.31 -1.67 -11.97
C ASP A 11 12.36 -2.62 -11.35
N ASP A 12 12.02 -3.30 -10.24
CA ASP A 12 12.87 -4.24 -9.53
C ASP A 12 12.43 -5.69 -9.83
N GLU A 13 13.27 -6.42 -10.58
CA GLU A 13 13.03 -7.80 -10.98
C GLU A 13 12.88 -8.78 -9.81
N TYR A 14 13.26 -8.37 -8.59
CA TYR A 14 13.03 -9.16 -7.38
C TYR A 14 11.53 -9.33 -7.09
N TYR A 15 10.70 -8.32 -7.38
CA TYR A 15 9.26 -8.38 -7.12
C TYR A 15 8.49 -8.81 -8.38
N PRO A 16 7.72 -9.92 -8.35
CA PRO A 16 6.97 -10.36 -9.52
C PRO A 16 5.88 -9.35 -9.92
N ASP A 17 5.91 -8.85 -11.16
CA ASP A 17 4.94 -7.88 -11.70
C ASP A 17 3.48 -8.20 -11.39
N ILE A 18 3.10 -9.48 -11.46
CA ILE A 18 1.74 -9.92 -11.20
C ILE A 18 1.30 -9.67 -9.76
N LEU A 19 2.21 -9.86 -8.80
CA LEU A 19 1.94 -9.62 -7.38
C LEU A 19 2.01 -8.13 -7.06
N VAL A 20 2.98 -7.40 -7.63
CA VAL A 20 3.03 -5.93 -7.51
C VAL A 20 1.75 -5.28 -8.05
N ALA A 21 1.22 -5.78 -9.16
CA ALA A 21 -0.06 -5.34 -9.71
C ALA A 21 -1.24 -5.62 -8.79
N GLU A 22 -1.23 -6.74 -8.07
CA GLU A 22 -2.25 -7.06 -7.07
C GLU A 22 -2.15 -6.13 -5.85
N VAL A 23 -0.95 -5.89 -5.29
CA VAL A 23 -0.73 -4.88 -4.23
C VAL A 23 -1.25 -3.51 -4.68
N LYS A 24 -0.95 -3.09 -5.91
CA LYS A 24 -1.45 -1.84 -6.49
C LYS A 24 -2.99 -1.80 -6.54
N GLN A 25 -3.66 -2.93 -6.80
CA GLN A 25 -5.13 -2.99 -6.75
C GLN A 25 -5.68 -2.84 -5.32
N HIS A 26 -5.01 -3.40 -4.31
CA HIS A 26 -5.36 -3.18 -2.89
C HIS A 26 -5.27 -1.69 -2.52
N ILE A 27 -4.19 -1.03 -2.91
CA ILE A 27 -3.99 0.43 -2.70
C ILE A 27 -5.00 1.24 -3.52
N HIS A 28 -5.35 0.81 -4.73
CA HIS A 28 -6.40 1.47 -5.51
C HIS A 28 -7.77 1.36 -4.83
N ARG A 29 -8.09 0.25 -4.17
CA ARG A 29 -9.31 0.15 -3.35
C ARG A 29 -9.26 1.05 -2.12
N PHE A 30 -8.09 1.19 -1.49
CA PHE A 30 -7.87 2.17 -0.43
C PHE A 30 -8.15 3.59 -0.91
N SER A 31 -7.64 3.98 -2.09
CA SER A 31 -7.88 5.31 -2.68
C SER A 31 -9.37 5.65 -2.76
N LYS A 32 -10.20 4.71 -3.24
CA LYS A 32 -11.66 4.89 -3.35
C LYS A 32 -12.32 5.10 -1.99
N LYS A 33 -11.80 4.47 -0.92
CA LYS A 33 -12.30 4.63 0.45
C LYS A 33 -11.97 6.02 0.99
N VAL A 34 -10.74 6.51 0.74
CA VAL A 34 -10.28 7.81 1.26
C VAL A 34 -10.72 9.01 0.44
N SER A 35 -11.14 8.85 -0.82
CA SER A 35 -11.75 9.92 -1.63
C SER A 35 -13.12 10.40 -1.13
N ARG A 36 -13.61 9.87 0.00
CA ARG A 36 -14.82 10.35 0.66
C ARG A 36 -14.49 11.64 1.42
N THR A 37 -15.48 12.53 1.52
CA THR A 37 -15.34 13.80 2.23
C THR A 37 -15.34 13.61 3.74
N ASP A 38 -14.59 14.47 4.45
CA ASP A 38 -14.59 14.62 5.92
C ASP A 38 -14.21 13.35 6.70
N LEU A 39 -13.24 12.57 6.23
CA LEU A 39 -12.71 11.45 7.01
C LEU A 39 -11.80 11.96 8.11
N SER A 40 -11.91 11.35 9.29
CA SER A 40 -10.93 11.49 10.35
C SER A 40 -9.67 10.65 10.09
N ASP A 41 -8.55 11.03 10.69
CA ASP A 41 -7.29 10.24 10.63
C ASP A 41 -7.52 8.80 11.08
N THR A 42 -8.30 8.59 12.15
CA THR A 42 -8.67 7.25 12.64
C THR A 42 -9.40 6.42 11.58
N GLU A 43 -10.26 7.02 10.76
CA GLU A 43 -10.93 6.30 9.67
C GLU A 43 -9.98 5.97 8.54
N ILE A 44 -9.05 6.88 8.22
CA ILE A 44 -8.01 6.66 7.22
C ILE A 44 -7.11 5.50 7.65
N TYR A 45 -6.61 5.50 8.89
CA TYR A 45 -5.80 4.42 9.45
C TYR A 45 -6.57 3.09 9.50
N ARG A 46 -7.87 3.11 9.82
CA ARG A 46 -8.69 1.90 9.75
C ARG A 46 -8.77 1.33 8.32
N TYR A 47 -8.91 2.19 7.31
CA TYR A 47 -8.91 1.73 5.92
C TYR A 47 -7.53 1.25 5.46
N ALA A 48 -6.47 1.90 5.93
CA ALA A 48 -5.10 1.50 5.69
C ALA A 48 -4.84 0.09 6.27
N ASN A 49 -5.18 -0.12 7.55
CA ASN A 49 -5.06 -1.41 8.22
C ASN A 49 -5.81 -2.53 7.47
N GLN A 50 -7.01 -2.24 6.97
CA GLN A 50 -7.76 -3.22 6.18
C GLN A 50 -7.05 -3.58 4.86
N THR A 51 -6.46 -2.60 4.20
CA THR A 51 -5.65 -2.81 2.99
C THR A 51 -4.41 -3.64 3.30
N LEU A 52 -3.73 -3.38 4.42
CA LEU A 52 -2.56 -4.14 4.85
C LEU A 52 -2.89 -5.58 5.23
N ILE A 53 -4.05 -5.86 5.81
CA ILE A 53 -4.50 -7.26 6.06
C ILE A 53 -4.56 -8.02 4.73
N GLU A 54 -5.13 -7.42 3.69
CA GLU A 54 -5.22 -8.06 2.37
C GLU A 54 -3.82 -8.25 1.74
N ILE A 55 -2.87 -7.33 1.99
CA ILE A 55 -1.48 -7.47 1.50
C ILE A 55 -0.69 -8.51 2.31
N ASN A 56 -0.90 -8.61 3.63
CA ASN A 56 -0.28 -9.64 4.48
C ASN A 56 -0.62 -11.05 3.99
N GLU A 57 -1.86 -11.25 3.52
CA GLU A 57 -2.31 -12.51 2.92
C GLU A 57 -1.55 -12.88 1.63
N MET A 58 -0.83 -11.93 1.02
CA MET A 58 -0.05 -12.15 -0.20
C MET A 58 1.37 -12.70 0.06
N LYS A 59 1.84 -12.73 1.31
CA LYS A 59 3.20 -13.18 1.66
C LYS A 59 3.55 -14.56 1.07
N PRO A 60 2.71 -15.59 1.20
CA PRO A 60 3.04 -16.91 0.64
C PRO A 60 3.19 -16.90 -0.88
N GLN A 61 2.43 -16.08 -1.63
CA GLN A 61 2.56 -15.98 -3.08
C GLN A 61 3.91 -15.37 -3.49
N PHE A 62 4.42 -14.40 -2.73
CA PHE A 62 5.76 -13.85 -2.96
C PHE A 62 6.83 -14.92 -2.70
N GLU A 63 6.72 -15.65 -1.59
CA GLU A 63 7.64 -16.74 -1.24
C GLU A 63 7.66 -17.86 -2.29
N ASP A 64 6.50 -18.24 -2.82
CA ASP A 64 6.35 -19.25 -3.89
C ASP A 64 7.04 -18.86 -5.21
N LEU A 65 7.37 -17.57 -5.38
CA LEU A 65 8.04 -17.01 -6.56
C LEU A 65 9.47 -16.52 -6.24
N ASP A 66 10.10 -17.06 -5.19
CA ASP A 66 11.45 -16.68 -4.74
C ASP A 66 11.61 -15.17 -4.42
N SER A 67 10.53 -14.53 -3.99
CA SER A 67 10.44 -13.12 -3.60
C SER A 67 9.95 -12.98 -2.14
N SER A 68 9.95 -11.77 -1.59
CA SER A 68 9.34 -11.49 -0.29
C SER A 68 8.74 -10.08 -0.25
N LEU A 69 7.74 -9.88 0.61
CA LEU A 69 7.47 -8.55 1.16
C LEU A 69 8.54 -8.29 2.22
N ASP A 70 9.45 -7.38 1.96
CA ASP A 70 10.58 -7.02 2.83
C ASP A 70 10.50 -5.55 3.28
N ASP A 71 11.51 -5.08 4.01
CA ASP A 71 11.58 -3.69 4.49
C ASP A 71 11.52 -2.70 3.31
N THR A 72 12.17 -3.01 2.19
CA THR A 72 12.15 -2.19 0.98
C THR A 72 10.74 -2.12 0.38
N ALA A 73 10.01 -3.25 0.31
CA ALA A 73 8.61 -3.26 -0.10
C ALA A 73 7.72 -2.46 0.86
N ALA A 74 8.01 -2.50 2.17
CA ALA A 74 7.28 -1.71 3.16
C ALA A 74 7.39 -0.20 2.86
N ASP A 75 8.61 0.28 2.55
CA ASP A 75 8.85 1.69 2.20
C ASP A 75 8.06 2.10 0.95
N TYR A 76 8.14 1.31 -0.12
CA TYR A 76 7.42 1.61 -1.36
C TYR A 76 5.88 1.60 -1.19
N ILE A 77 5.36 0.68 -0.37
CA ILE A 77 3.92 0.62 -0.07
C ILE A 77 3.50 1.81 0.80
N ALA A 78 4.28 2.18 1.80
CA ALA A 78 4.03 3.37 2.62
C ALA A 78 4.00 4.64 1.77
N GLU A 79 4.99 4.85 0.90
CA GLU A 79 5.02 5.99 -0.02
C GLU A 79 3.79 6.01 -0.94
N ALA A 80 3.39 4.85 -1.47
CA ALA A 80 2.21 4.73 -2.31
C ALA A 80 0.91 5.07 -1.57
N MET A 81 0.76 4.63 -0.32
CA MET A 81 -0.39 4.95 0.51
C MET A 81 -0.39 6.43 0.93
N MET A 82 0.77 7.01 1.21
CA MET A 82 0.90 8.42 1.53
C MET A 82 0.50 9.30 0.34
N MET A 83 0.96 8.97 -0.87
CA MET A 83 0.55 9.66 -2.09
C MET A 83 -0.98 9.65 -2.27
N VAL A 84 -1.63 8.54 -1.95
CA VAL A 84 -3.09 8.39 -2.06
C VAL A 84 -3.84 9.33 -1.12
N VAL A 85 -3.41 9.44 0.15
CA VAL A 85 -4.10 10.31 1.12
C VAL A 85 -3.80 11.80 0.88
N GLN A 86 -2.60 12.12 0.41
CA GLN A 86 -2.22 13.49 0.04
C GLN A 86 -2.96 13.98 -1.23
N ASP A 87 -3.19 13.12 -2.22
CA ASP A 87 -3.94 13.46 -3.45
C ASP A 87 -5.37 13.95 -3.15
N VAL A 88 -5.98 13.45 -2.07
CA VAL A 88 -7.32 13.84 -1.62
C VAL A 88 -7.31 14.92 -0.53
N GLY A 89 -6.13 15.45 -0.17
CA GLY A 89 -5.97 16.62 0.70
C GLY A 89 -5.61 16.34 2.16
N TYR A 90 -5.33 15.09 2.55
CA TYR A 90 -4.87 14.77 3.90
C TYR A 90 -3.34 14.84 3.97
N PHE A 91 -2.81 15.94 4.53
CA PHE A 91 -1.36 16.20 4.62
C PHE A 91 -0.76 15.93 6.01
N ASP A 92 -1.60 15.86 7.05
CA ASP A 92 -1.17 15.67 8.44
C ASP A 92 -1.13 14.19 8.86
N ILE A 93 -1.28 13.26 7.91
CA ILE A 93 -1.25 11.82 8.15
C ILE A 93 0.17 11.34 8.42
N GLU A 94 0.32 10.48 9.43
CA GLU A 94 1.59 9.82 9.73
C GLU A 94 1.78 8.62 8.81
N MET A 95 2.90 8.60 8.09
CA MET A 95 3.18 7.58 7.08
C MET A 95 3.37 6.19 7.71
N GLU A 96 4.01 6.13 8.87
CA GLU A 96 4.25 4.91 9.63
C GLU A 96 2.93 4.25 10.08
N GLU A 97 1.93 5.06 10.44
CA GLU A 97 0.61 4.58 10.85
C GLU A 97 -0.19 3.96 9.68
N LEU A 98 0.11 4.32 8.43
CA LEU A 98 -0.52 3.72 7.25
C LEU A 98 -0.11 2.25 7.04
N ILE A 99 1.04 1.84 7.58
CA ILE A 99 1.59 0.48 7.43
C ILE A 99 1.84 -0.19 8.79
N ALA A 100 1.20 0.28 9.86
CA ALA A 100 1.50 -0.13 11.23
C ALA A 100 1.22 -1.62 11.53
N ASN A 101 0.28 -2.24 10.80
CA ASN A 101 -0.11 -3.64 10.99
C ASN A 101 0.44 -4.57 9.91
N ARG A 102 1.49 -4.17 9.18
CA ARG A 102 2.22 -5.09 8.31
C ARG A 102 2.80 -6.25 9.12
N GLU A 103 2.80 -7.44 8.55
CA GLU A 103 3.33 -8.66 9.18
C GLU A 103 4.70 -9.07 8.60
N TRP A 104 5.36 -8.17 7.89
CA TRP A 104 6.67 -8.37 7.29
C TRP A 104 7.66 -7.29 7.73
#